data_AF-A0A4Q0IDL9-F1
#
_entry.id   AF-A0A4Q0IDL9-F1
#
_cell.length_a   1.000
_cell.length_b   1.000
_cell.length_c   1.000
_cell.angle_alpha   90.00
_cell.angle_beta   90.00
_cell.angle_gamma   90.00
#
_symmetry.space_group_name_H-M   'P 1'
#
loop_
_entity.id
_entity.type
_entity.pdbx_description
1 polymer ?
#
loop_
_entity_poly.entity_id
_entity_poly.type
_entity_poly.pdbx_seq_one_letter_code
_entity_poly.pdbx_strand_id
1 'polypeptide(L)'
;NEDGIVRWGLGKANEVTAAIAKGVEAAQKDLIHLPVHNGTIPHELYAKVGGSRVIPKPASHGTGVKAGGAMRAVLESVGITDVLCKSKGSSNPHNLVKATIEALGELRSPAQVAQNRGISIDKVFNG
;
A
#
# COMPACT_ATOMS: atom_id res chain seq x y z
N ASN A 1 -12.30 -1.31 -7.59
CA ASN A 1 -11.70 -2.64 -7.83
C ASN A 1 -10.86 -2.97 -6.63
N GLU A 2 -11.49 -3.54 -5.61
CA GLU A 2 -10.89 -3.96 -4.33
C GLU A 2 -10.02 -5.23 -4.52
N ASP A 3 -9.44 -5.41 -5.71
CA ASP A 3 -8.76 -6.62 -6.18
C ASP A 3 -7.25 -6.56 -5.93
N GLY A 4 -6.81 -5.81 -4.91
CA GLY A 4 -5.39 -5.68 -4.59
C GLY A 4 -4.59 -4.87 -5.63
N ILE A 5 -5.24 -3.99 -6.39
CA ILE A 5 -4.58 -3.11 -7.37
C ILE A 5 -4.58 -1.68 -6.85
N VAL A 6 -3.40 -1.08 -6.74
CA VAL A 6 -3.25 0.34 -6.43
C VAL A 6 -2.68 1.12 -7.61
N ARG A 7 -3.15 2.36 -7.75
CA ARG A 7 -2.70 3.31 -8.76
C ARG A 7 -2.60 4.68 -8.14
N TRP A 8 -1.63 5.47 -8.55
CA TRP A 8 -1.55 6.88 -8.18
C TRP A 8 -1.07 7.71 -9.36
N GLY A 9 -1.52 8.96 -9.42
CA GLY A 9 -1.15 9.87 -10.49
C GLY A 9 -1.22 11.31 -10.01
N LEU A 10 -0.45 12.17 -10.68
CA LEU A 10 -0.45 13.61 -10.44
C LEU A 10 -0.83 14.32 -11.73
N GLY A 11 -1.94 15.06 -11.69
CA GLY A 11 -2.38 15.92 -12.79
C GLY A 11 -2.19 17.39 -12.46
N LYS A 12 -1.71 18.17 -13.42
CA LYS A 12 -1.62 19.63 -13.32
C LYS A 12 -2.32 20.28 -14.52
N ALA A 13 -3.25 21.18 -14.23
CA ALA A 13 -3.97 21.99 -15.21
C ALA A 13 -4.42 23.31 -14.57
N ASN A 14 -4.89 24.24 -15.39
CA ASN A 14 -5.43 25.53 -14.90
C ASN A 14 -6.82 25.37 -14.28
N GLU A 15 -7.62 24.42 -14.77
CA GLU A 15 -8.93 24.07 -14.19
C GLU A 15 -8.83 22.82 -13.32
N VAL A 16 -9.62 22.79 -12.24
CA VAL A 16 -9.62 21.69 -11.26
C VAL A 16 -10.11 20.38 -11.89
N THR A 17 -11.18 20.42 -12.67
CA THR A 17 -11.74 19.25 -13.37
C THR A 17 -10.74 18.65 -14.36
N ALA A 18 -10.08 19.50 -15.15
CA ALA A 18 -9.03 19.08 -16.07
C ALA A 18 -7.80 18.50 -15.35
N ALA A 19 -7.45 19.03 -14.17
CA ALA A 19 -6.34 18.49 -13.38
C ALA A 19 -6.66 17.10 -12.82
N ILE A 20 -7.90 16.87 -12.39
CA ILE A 20 -8.36 15.55 -11.92
C ILE A 20 -8.34 14.54 -13.08
N ALA A 21 -8.88 14.91 -14.25
CA ALA A 21 -8.90 14.03 -15.42
C ALA A 21 -7.47 13.58 -15.82
N LYS A 22 -6.53 14.54 -15.92
CA LYS A 22 -5.11 14.23 -16.18
C LYS A 22 -4.47 13.36 -15.09
N GLY A 23 -4.86 13.56 -13.83
CA GLY A 23 -4.40 12.75 -12.71
C GLY A 23 -4.87 11.30 -12.83
N VAL A 24 -6.12 11.08 -13.24
CA VAL A 24 -6.69 9.74 -13.47
C VAL A 24 -6.02 9.06 -14.64
N GLU A 25 -5.80 9.77 -15.76
CA GLU A 25 -5.07 9.22 -16.92
C GLU A 25 -3.63 8.84 -16.58
N ALA A 26 -2.94 9.65 -15.78
CA ALA A 26 -1.60 9.33 -15.30
C ALA A 26 -1.62 8.09 -14.40
N ALA A 27 -2.59 8.00 -13.49
CA ALA A 27 -2.72 6.87 -12.57
C ALA A 27 -3.00 5.54 -13.29
N GLN A 28 -3.69 5.56 -14.44
CA GLN A 28 -3.97 4.34 -15.20
C GLN A 28 -2.70 3.66 -15.74
N LYS A 29 -1.59 4.39 -15.90
CA LYS A 29 -0.33 3.85 -16.44
C LYS A 29 0.45 3.06 -15.40
N ASP A 30 0.44 3.50 -14.14
CA ASP A 30 1.22 2.92 -13.06
C ASP A 30 0.35 1.99 -12.21
N LEU A 31 0.24 0.74 -12.65
CA LEU A 31 -0.46 -0.33 -11.95
C LEU A 31 0.49 -1.11 -11.05
N ILE A 32 0.14 -1.25 -9.77
CA ILE A 32 0.88 -2.07 -8.81
C ILE A 32 -0.07 -3.11 -8.22
N HIS A 33 0.32 -4.38 -8.35
CA HIS A 33 -0.36 -5.50 -7.72
C HIS A 33 0.20 -5.75 -6.33
N LEU A 34 -0.70 -5.90 -5.36
CA LEU A 34 -0.37 -6.05 -3.95
C LEU A 34 -0.82 -7.39 -3.41
N PRO A 35 0.03 -8.11 -2.66
CA PRO A 35 -0.35 -9.35 -2.02
C PRO A 35 -1.21 -9.05 -0.78
N VAL A 36 -2.52 -9.00 -0.96
CA VAL A 36 -3.49 -8.91 0.13
C VAL A 36 -3.82 -10.31 0.63
N HIS A 37 -3.77 -10.54 1.95
CA HIS A 37 -4.06 -11.83 2.56
C HIS A 37 -5.19 -11.67 3.58
N ASN A 38 -6.36 -12.27 3.33
CA ASN A 38 -7.54 -12.21 4.19
C ASN A 38 -7.89 -10.78 4.66
N GLY A 39 -7.83 -9.80 3.76
CA GLY A 39 -8.14 -8.40 4.07
C GLY A 39 -7.07 -7.65 4.88
N THR A 40 -5.90 -8.26 5.12
CA THR A 40 -4.76 -7.60 5.77
C THR A 40 -3.44 -7.79 5.02
N ILE A 41 -2.38 -7.19 5.55
CA ILE A 41 -1.01 -7.22 5.03
C ILE A 41 -0.27 -8.47 5.56
N PRO A 42 0.61 -9.13 4.79
CA PRO A 42 1.33 -10.32 5.26
C PRO A 42 2.29 -10.10 6.44
N HIS A 43 3.00 -8.97 6.48
CA HIS A 43 3.97 -8.64 7.53
C HIS A 43 4.10 -7.12 7.71
N GLU A 44 4.69 -6.71 8.82
CA GLU A 44 4.99 -5.29 9.04
C GLU A 44 6.17 -4.83 8.18
N LEU A 45 6.11 -3.58 7.74
CA LEU A 45 7.13 -2.99 6.88
C LEU A 45 7.45 -1.57 7.31
N TYR A 46 8.55 -1.05 6.81
CA TYR A 46 8.97 0.32 7.04
C TYR A 46 9.44 0.91 5.72
N ALA A 47 8.75 1.95 5.26
CA ALA A 47 9.14 2.68 4.06
C ALA A 47 9.37 4.17 4.37
N LYS A 48 10.29 4.77 3.60
CA LYS A 48 10.65 6.17 3.74
C LYS A 48 10.77 6.82 2.37
N VAL A 49 9.94 7.83 2.12
CA VAL A 49 10.06 8.71 0.96
C VAL A 49 10.31 10.14 1.43
N GLY A 50 11.50 10.63 1.11
CA GLY A 50 11.97 11.95 1.56
C GLY A 50 11.92 12.07 3.08
N GLY A 51 11.15 13.04 3.59
CA GLY A 51 10.95 13.28 5.01
C GLY A 51 9.80 12.48 5.67
N SER A 52 9.04 11.71 4.89
CA SER A 52 7.88 10.95 5.38
C SER A 52 8.26 9.49 5.61
N ARG A 53 7.92 8.95 6.77
CA ARG A 53 8.15 7.54 7.12
C ARG A 53 6.80 6.90 7.41
N VAL A 54 6.52 5.76 6.80
CA VAL A 54 5.25 5.06 6.93
C VAL A 54 5.53 3.67 7.48
N ILE A 55 4.73 3.30 8.49
CA ILE A 55 4.86 2.02 9.20
C ILE A 55 3.51 1.32 9.10
N PRO A 56 3.29 0.50 8.05
CA PRO A 56 2.16 -0.41 7.99
C PRO A 56 2.42 -1.64 8.87
N LYS A 57 1.41 -2.03 9.63
CA LYS A 57 1.41 -3.21 10.50
C LYS A 57 0.12 -4.00 10.31
N PRO A 58 0.19 -5.33 10.16
CA PRO A 58 -1.00 -6.17 10.10
C PRO A 58 -1.83 -6.05 11.36
N ALA A 59 -3.14 -6.19 11.20
CA ALA A 59 -4.09 -6.12 12.31
C ALA A 59 -4.99 -7.35 12.31
N SER A 60 -5.54 -7.69 13.48
CA SER A 60 -6.54 -8.74 13.61
C SER A 60 -7.83 -8.34 12.89
N HIS A 61 -8.57 -9.34 12.41
CA HIS A 61 -9.84 -9.11 11.75
C HIS A 61 -10.82 -8.30 12.61
N GLY A 62 -11.47 -7.30 12.03
CA GLY A 62 -12.39 -6.40 12.73
C GLY A 62 -11.74 -5.17 13.38
N THR A 63 -10.44 -4.93 13.13
CA THR A 63 -9.75 -3.72 13.61
C THR A 63 -10.10 -2.50 12.75
N GLY A 64 -10.42 -2.71 11.47
CA GLY A 64 -10.63 -1.65 10.50
C GLY A 64 -9.33 -0.96 10.05
N VAL A 65 -9.47 0.01 9.14
CA VAL A 65 -8.34 0.79 8.60
C VAL A 65 -8.02 1.96 9.53
N LYS A 66 -7.01 1.77 10.39
CA LYS A 66 -6.48 2.80 11.31
C LYS A 66 -5.27 3.47 10.68
N ALA A 67 -5.52 4.46 9.82
CA ALA A 67 -4.50 5.21 9.11
C ALA A 67 -4.86 6.70 9.00
N GLY A 68 -3.86 7.55 8.74
CA GLY A 68 -4.09 8.96 8.40
C GLY A 68 -4.75 9.11 7.02
N GLY A 69 -5.47 10.21 6.77
CA GLY A 69 -6.38 10.35 5.62
C GLY A 69 -5.78 10.00 4.25
N ALA A 70 -4.58 10.50 3.93
CA ALA A 70 -3.92 10.18 2.66
C ALA A 70 -3.57 8.69 2.51
N MET A 71 -3.15 8.04 3.60
CA MET A 71 -2.81 6.61 3.61
C MET A 71 -4.07 5.75 3.61
N ARG A 72 -5.13 6.18 4.32
CA ARG A 72 -6.42 5.52 4.36
C ARG A 72 -7.02 5.38 2.96
N ALA A 73 -7.04 6.46 2.17
CA ALA A 73 -7.56 6.42 0.80
C ALA A 73 -6.84 5.38 -0.07
N VAL A 74 -5.52 5.23 0.11
CA VAL A 74 -4.71 4.23 -0.61
C VAL A 74 -5.08 2.81 -0.15
N LEU A 75 -5.11 2.57 1.17
CA LEU A 75 -5.39 1.24 1.73
C LEU A 75 -6.82 0.75 1.44
N GLU A 76 -7.80 1.66 1.49
CA GLU A 76 -9.19 1.39 1.13
C GLU A 76 -9.32 1.08 -0.38
N SER A 77 -8.63 1.84 -1.24
CA SER A 77 -8.64 1.58 -2.68
C SER A 77 -8.11 0.20 -3.07
N VAL A 78 -7.19 -0.34 -2.26
CA VAL A 78 -6.60 -1.68 -2.45
C VAL A 78 -7.53 -2.81 -2.00
N GLY A 79 -8.50 -2.51 -1.12
CA GLY A 79 -9.35 -3.53 -0.49
C GLY A 79 -8.78 -4.08 0.83
N ILE A 80 -7.87 -3.35 1.50
CA ILE A 80 -7.39 -3.74 2.83
C ILE A 80 -8.42 -3.28 3.86
N THR A 81 -8.99 -4.23 4.59
CA THR A 81 -10.00 -3.97 5.62
C THR A 81 -9.37 -3.71 6.98
N ASP A 82 -8.28 -4.42 7.30
CA ASP A 82 -7.70 -4.45 8.64
C ASP A 82 -6.21 -4.12 8.59
N VAL A 83 -5.86 -2.91 9.03
CA VAL A 83 -4.46 -2.46 9.06
C VAL A 83 -4.24 -1.31 10.04
N LEU A 84 -3.09 -1.35 10.71
CA LEU A 84 -2.58 -0.26 11.54
C LEU A 84 -1.49 0.45 10.75
N CYS A 85 -1.67 1.73 10.44
CA CYS A 85 -0.67 2.48 9.69
C CYS A 85 -0.36 3.82 10.36
N LYS A 86 0.92 4.05 10.67
CA LYS A 86 1.37 5.29 11.29
C LYS A 86 2.37 6.01 10.40
N SER A 87 2.12 7.31 10.19
CA SER A 87 3.11 8.23 9.65
C SER A 87 3.99 8.80 10.77
N LYS A 88 5.30 8.84 10.53
CA LYS A 88 6.30 9.53 11.34
C LYS A 88 7.07 10.51 10.46
N GLY A 89 7.34 11.71 10.96
CA GLY A 89 8.05 12.76 10.22
C GLY A 89 7.10 13.71 9.49
N SER A 90 7.38 13.97 8.21
CA SER A 90 6.61 14.93 7.40
C SER A 90 5.17 14.46 7.14
N SER A 91 4.23 15.40 7.18
CA SER A 91 2.81 15.19 6.94
C SER A 91 2.37 15.52 5.50
N ASN A 92 3.32 15.69 4.57
CA ASN A 92 3.01 16.02 3.18
C ASN A 92 2.25 14.86 2.49
N PRO A 93 1.01 15.07 2.00
CA PRO A 93 0.21 14.03 1.36
C PRO A 93 0.89 13.37 0.16
N HIS A 94 1.62 14.14 -0.67
CA HIS A 94 2.28 13.60 -1.86
C HIS A 94 3.34 12.55 -1.51
N ASN A 95 4.12 12.80 -0.45
CA ASN A 95 5.16 11.89 -0.01
C ASN A 95 4.57 10.71 0.78
N LEU A 96 3.48 10.93 1.54
CA LEU A 96 2.78 9.87 2.25
C LEU A 96 2.18 8.83 1.31
N VAL A 97 1.51 9.27 0.24
CA VAL A 97 0.94 8.34 -0.76
C VAL A 97 2.05 7.52 -1.40
N LYS A 98 3.14 8.17 -1.85
CA LYS A 98 4.29 7.48 -2.43
C LYS A 98 4.92 6.48 -1.47
N ALA A 99 5.18 6.89 -0.22
CA ALA A 99 5.76 6.00 0.79
C ALA A 99 4.85 4.81 1.13
N THR A 100 3.53 5.01 1.10
CA THR A 100 2.57 3.92 1.33
C THR A 100 2.61 2.93 0.18
N ILE A 101 2.64 3.42 -1.06
CA ILE A 101 2.69 2.56 -2.25
C ILE A 101 4.01 1.79 -2.32
N GLU A 102 5.14 2.43 -2.00
CA GLU A 102 6.44 1.76 -1.92
C GLU A 102 6.46 0.70 -0.83
N ALA A 103 5.93 1.00 0.37
CA ALA A 103 5.79 0.02 1.45
C ALA A 103 4.97 -1.21 1.04
N LEU A 104 3.88 -0.98 0.29
CA LEU A 104 3.02 -2.04 -0.17
C LEU A 104 3.68 -2.85 -1.31
N GLY A 105 4.44 -2.20 -2.20
CA GLY A 105 5.18 -2.87 -3.28
C GLY A 105 6.32 -3.77 -2.80
N GLU A 106 6.88 -3.49 -1.62
CA GLU A 106 7.90 -4.34 -1.00
C GLU A 106 7.33 -5.59 -0.31
N LEU A 107 6.00 -5.68 -0.18
CA LEU A 107 5.36 -6.84 0.44
C LEU A 107 5.62 -8.10 -0.37
N ARG A 108 5.93 -9.15 0.37
CA ARG A 108 6.13 -10.50 -0.17
C ARG A 108 5.16 -11.44 0.49
N SER A 109 4.45 -12.22 -0.33
CA SER A 109 3.59 -13.28 0.19
C SER A 109 4.43 -14.48 0.66
N PRO A 110 3.95 -15.26 1.64
CA PRO A 110 4.62 -16.50 2.05
C PRO A 110 4.88 -17.45 0.88
N ALA A 111 3.95 -17.49 -0.09
CA ALA A 111 4.10 -18.29 -1.31
C ALA A 111 5.27 -17.82 -2.19
N GLN A 112 5.43 -16.50 -2.39
CA GLN A 112 6.59 -15.95 -3.12
C GLN A 112 7.90 -16.24 -2.39
N VAL A 113 7.92 -16.15 -1.07
CA VAL A 113 9.12 -16.46 -0.27
C VAL A 113 9.48 -17.95 -0.36
N ALA A 114 8.50 -18.84 -0.32
CA ALA A 114 8.69 -20.28 -0.47
C ALA A 114 9.26 -20.63 -1.85
N GLN A 115 8.70 -20.06 -2.93
CA GLN A 115 9.22 -20.23 -4.29
C GLN A 115 10.64 -19.70 -4.45
N ASN A 116 10.92 -18.48 -3.96
CA ASN A 116 12.25 -17.89 -4.07
C ASN A 116 13.32 -18.70 -3.34
N ARG A 117 12.95 -19.40 -2.26
CA ARG A 117 13.87 -20.24 -1.49
C ARG A 117 13.89 -21.70 -1.97
N GLY A 118 12.97 -22.12 -2.83
CA GLY A 118 12.84 -23.52 -3.29
C GLY A 118 12.40 -24.50 -2.21
N ILE A 119 11.65 -24.05 -1.20
CA ILE A 119 11.27 -24.85 -0.03
C ILE A 119 9.74 -24.92 0.08
N SER A 120 9.20 -25.97 0.71
CA SER A 120 7.77 -26.08 1.01
C SER A 120 7.31 -24.98 1.98
N ILE A 121 6.04 -24.59 1.88
CA ILE A 121 5.41 -23.55 2.72
C ILE A 121 5.52 -23.91 4.20
N ASP A 122 5.30 -25.17 4.57
CA ASP A 122 5.42 -25.65 5.96
C ASP A 122 6.80 -25.41 6.56
N LYS A 123 7.86 -25.55 5.76
CA LYS A 123 9.24 -25.33 6.21
C LYS A 123 9.58 -23.84 6.35
N VAL A 124 8.85 -22.96 5.65
CA VAL A 124 8.97 -21.50 5.85
C VAL A 124 8.41 -21.07 7.20
N PHE A 125 7.36 -21.74 7.68
CA PHE A 125 6.72 -21.42 8.97
C PHE A 125 7.35 -22.17 10.16
N ASN A 126 7.76 -23.42 9.98
CA ASN A 126 8.21 -24.29 11.08
C ASN A 126 9.73 -24.49 11.20
N GLY A 127 10.54 -24.00 10.24
CA GLY A 127 12.00 -24.13 10.26
C GLY A 127 12.51 -25.49 9.77
#